data_AF-A0A450VYC2-F1
#
_entry.id   AF-A0A450VYC2-F1
#
_cell.length_a   1.000
_cell.length_b   1.000
_cell.length_c   1.000
_cell.angle_alpha   90.00
_cell.angle_beta   90.00
_cell.angle_gamma   90.00
#
_symmetry.space_group_name_H-M   'P 1'
#
loop_
_entity.id
_entity.type
_entity.pdbx_description
1 polymer ?
#
loop_
_entity_poly.entity_id
_entity_poly.type
_entity_poly.pdbx_seq_one_letter_code
_entity_poly.pdbx_strand_id
1 'polypeptide(L)'
;MHQEEKKTPDKEVALIVIHGMGNMDKKKFEKSCKTLEERLEKKIGKELWSKVFFDGIYYHDILQENQDMVFCRTKKHIHCSWIRKFLLSHFSDAAATEHKKVPDTSPYYCIQDRIREMMDKAFVAAGEKEIPVILLAQSLGAQIMSNYIWDASAPEKVCAGIWAPCVKKEDRSAEEDQNGKDRNGKVALCSCSSQNLFRRMFTLRRLYTTGCNIPIFVGGHSEIKAIEPPTSDFKWLNFYNRYDVLGWPLEPVSKSYKKLVKDVPLKDWSFIGEVLLPGILLLIGAFLWALKKVFGKLLPTDMMSESSIRISSLLERAYCHTRYWHESKVINELTEFVKDLDYQQRADPNCSAPPVPTNKSFR
;
A
#
# COMPACT_ATOMS: atom_id res chain seq x y z
N MET A 1 -13.08 16.95 35.29
CA MET A 1 -12.17 15.83 35.01
C MET A 1 -12.96 14.80 34.21
N HIS A 2 -12.81 14.78 32.88
CA HIS A 2 -13.31 13.66 32.08
C HIS A 2 -12.29 12.53 32.22
N GLN A 3 -12.69 11.46 32.90
CA GLN A 3 -11.96 10.21 32.84
C GLN A 3 -12.13 9.68 31.41
N GLU A 4 -11.04 9.65 30.65
CA GLU A 4 -10.97 8.79 29.47
C GLU A 4 -11.18 7.35 29.97
N GLU A 5 -12.32 6.75 29.64
CA GLU A 5 -12.50 5.31 29.74
C GLU A 5 -11.34 4.67 28.98
N LYS A 6 -10.42 4.03 29.71
CA LYS A 6 -9.43 3.13 29.12
C LYS A 6 -10.22 2.00 28.46
N LYS A 7 -10.47 2.15 27.16
CA LYS A 7 -11.10 1.13 26.32
C LYS A 7 -10.32 -0.17 26.50
N THR A 8 -10.95 -1.15 27.15
CA THR A 8 -10.36 -2.46 27.36
C THR A 8 -10.02 -3.10 26.02
N PRO A 9 -8.86 -3.76 25.86
CA PRO A 9 -8.50 -4.40 24.62
C PRO A 9 -9.52 -5.48 24.24
N ASP A 10 -10.21 -5.26 23.13
CA ASP A 10 -11.38 -6.04 22.66
C ASP A 10 -11.37 -6.29 21.16
N LYS A 11 -10.25 -6.01 20.47
CA LYS A 11 -10.16 -6.16 19.02
C LYS A 11 -9.96 -7.62 18.63
N GLU A 12 -10.79 -8.09 17.71
CA GLU A 12 -10.81 -9.49 17.22
C GLU A 12 -10.29 -9.62 15.78
N VAL A 13 -10.24 -8.52 15.02
CA VAL A 13 -9.75 -8.48 13.62
C VAL A 13 -9.02 -7.17 13.36
N ALA A 14 -7.90 -7.19 12.64
CA ALA A 14 -7.16 -6.02 12.21
C ALA A 14 -7.36 -5.75 10.72
N LEU A 15 -7.92 -4.59 10.37
CA LEU A 15 -7.99 -4.06 9.01
C LEU A 15 -7.01 -2.89 8.88
N ILE A 16 -5.89 -3.14 8.23
CA ILE A 16 -4.83 -2.17 8.03
C ILE A 16 -4.84 -1.68 6.59
N VAL A 17 -4.75 -0.37 6.40
CA VAL A 17 -4.67 0.24 5.07
C VAL A 17 -3.32 0.89 4.86
N ILE A 18 -2.75 0.78 3.67
CA ILE A 18 -1.54 1.49 3.28
C ILE A 18 -1.78 2.20 1.96
N HIS A 19 -1.46 3.49 1.93
CA HIS A 19 -1.64 4.27 0.73
C HIS A 19 -0.63 3.93 -0.36
N GLY A 20 -0.96 4.38 -1.57
CA GLY A 20 -0.04 4.40 -2.69
C GLY A 20 0.82 5.65 -2.76
N MET A 21 1.43 5.81 -3.92
CA MET A 21 2.30 6.93 -4.23
C MET A 21 1.51 8.21 -4.53
N GLY A 22 2.12 9.37 -4.25
CA GLY A 22 1.55 10.66 -4.60
C GLY A 22 1.90 11.76 -3.62
N ASN A 23 1.69 13.02 -4.01
CA ASN A 23 1.77 14.18 -3.11
C ASN A 23 0.56 14.21 -2.17
N MET A 24 0.38 13.12 -1.42
CA MET A 24 -0.72 12.94 -0.49
C MET A 24 -0.29 13.49 0.85
N ASP A 25 -0.73 14.72 1.10
CA ASP A 25 -0.62 15.33 2.42
C ASP A 25 -1.28 14.45 3.50
N LYS A 26 -0.67 14.39 4.69
CA LYS A 26 -1.13 13.58 5.82
C LYS A 26 -2.61 13.79 6.13
N LYS A 27 -3.12 15.03 6.10
CA LYS A 27 -4.54 15.32 6.37
C LYS A 27 -5.46 14.75 5.30
N LYS A 28 -5.01 14.71 4.04
CA LYS A 28 -5.78 14.10 2.94
C LYS A 28 -5.83 12.59 3.08
N PHE A 29 -4.73 11.97 3.50
CA PHE A 29 -4.69 10.55 3.81
C PHE A 29 -5.65 10.20 4.96
N GLU A 30 -5.54 10.91 6.08
CA GLU A 30 -6.43 10.75 7.24
C GLU A 30 -7.90 10.92 6.86
N LYS A 31 -8.24 11.92 6.04
CA LYS A 31 -9.60 12.11 5.52
C LYS A 31 -10.07 10.93 4.66
N SER A 32 -9.18 10.36 3.84
CA SER A 32 -9.49 9.22 2.99
C SER A 32 -9.73 7.96 3.83
N CYS A 33 -8.89 7.71 4.85
CA CYS A 33 -9.08 6.64 5.83
C CYS A 33 -10.41 6.79 6.57
N LYS A 34 -10.73 7.99 7.06
CA LYS A 34 -12.00 8.27 7.75
C LYS A 34 -13.21 8.01 6.84
N THR A 35 -13.14 8.44 5.57
CA THR A 35 -14.22 8.20 4.60
C THR A 35 -14.41 6.71 4.34
N LEU A 36 -13.33 5.93 4.30
CA LEU A 36 -13.39 4.48 4.14
C LEU A 36 -13.98 3.81 5.39
N GLU A 37 -13.52 4.19 6.58
CA GLU A 37 -14.03 3.75 7.88
C GLU A 37 -15.53 3.95 8.00
N GLU A 38 -16.03 5.17 7.75
CA GLU A 38 -17.47 5.48 7.83
C GLU A 38 -18.32 4.59 6.91
N ARG A 39 -17.80 4.25 5.72
CA ARG A 39 -18.50 3.38 4.76
C ARG A 39 -18.48 1.92 5.16
N LEU A 40 -17.36 1.46 5.72
CA LEU A 40 -17.22 0.10 6.24
C LEU A 40 -18.08 -0.08 7.48
N GLU A 41 -18.00 0.81 8.46
CA GLU A 41 -18.84 0.80 9.67
C GLU A 41 -20.34 0.76 9.29
N LYS A 42 -20.77 1.60 8.35
CA LYS A 42 -22.16 1.62 7.88
C LYS A 42 -22.63 0.28 7.31
N LYS A 43 -21.74 -0.46 6.61
CA LYS A 43 -22.08 -1.74 5.96
C LYS A 43 -21.90 -2.95 6.87
N ILE A 44 -20.92 -2.89 7.77
CA ILE A 44 -20.57 -3.95 8.72
C ILE A 44 -21.54 -3.94 9.90
N GLY A 45 -21.88 -2.75 10.42
CA GLY A 45 -22.67 -2.54 11.63
C GLY A 45 -21.79 -2.19 12.82
N LYS A 46 -22.28 -1.32 13.71
CA LYS A 46 -21.50 -0.73 14.82
C LYS A 46 -20.95 -1.75 15.81
N GLU A 47 -21.73 -2.77 16.14
CA GLU A 47 -21.36 -3.83 17.10
C GLU A 47 -20.17 -4.65 16.59
N LEU A 48 -20.20 -5.07 15.32
CA LEU A 48 -19.09 -5.80 14.74
C LEU A 48 -17.90 -4.86 14.46
N TRP A 49 -18.16 -3.62 14.02
CA TRP A 49 -17.09 -2.64 13.80
C TRP A 49 -16.31 -2.30 15.09
N SER A 50 -16.96 -2.31 16.27
CA SER A 50 -16.25 -2.05 17.52
C SER A 50 -15.18 -3.09 17.83
N LYS A 51 -15.27 -4.30 17.26
CA LYS A 51 -14.27 -5.37 17.35
C LYS A 51 -13.15 -5.27 16.30
N VAL A 52 -13.29 -4.39 15.31
CA VAL A 52 -12.29 -4.19 14.26
C VAL A 52 -11.27 -3.14 14.70
N PHE A 53 -9.99 -3.48 14.63
CA PHE A 53 -8.91 -2.49 14.64
C PHE A 53 -8.77 -1.94 13.22
N PHE A 54 -8.96 -0.62 13.04
CA PHE A 54 -8.81 0.04 11.75
C PHE A 54 -7.79 1.17 11.86
N ASP A 55 -6.76 1.14 11.03
CA ASP A 55 -5.79 2.23 10.95
C ASP A 55 -5.01 2.24 9.62
N GLY A 56 -4.40 3.38 9.32
CA GLY A 56 -3.67 3.63 8.09
C GLY A 56 -2.17 3.85 8.28
N ILE A 57 -1.36 3.15 7.50
CA ILE A 57 0.09 3.34 7.44
C ILE A 57 0.38 4.52 6.52
N TYR A 58 0.79 5.64 7.12
CA TYR A 58 1.34 6.80 6.42
C TYR A 58 2.87 6.72 6.42
N TYR A 59 3.48 6.73 5.23
CA TYR A 59 4.94 6.61 5.08
C TYR A 59 5.58 7.69 4.20
N HIS A 60 4.76 8.58 3.61
CA HIS A 60 5.27 9.58 2.65
C HIS A 60 6.22 10.60 3.30
N ASP A 61 6.08 10.87 4.60
CA ASP A 61 6.97 11.72 5.40
C ASP A 61 8.45 11.31 5.34
N ILE A 62 8.74 10.03 5.10
CA ILE A 62 10.11 9.49 5.09
C ILE A 62 10.90 9.95 3.84
N LEU A 63 10.22 10.14 2.71
CA LEU A 63 10.86 10.40 1.40
C LEU A 63 10.64 11.83 0.88
N GLN A 64 9.57 12.48 1.33
CA GLN A 64 9.06 13.71 0.73
C GLN A 64 10.02 14.91 0.82
N GLU A 65 10.70 15.12 1.95
CA GLU A 65 11.59 16.30 2.12
C GLU A 65 12.68 16.35 1.04
N ASN A 66 13.34 15.23 0.79
CA ASN A 66 14.41 15.15 -0.20
C ASN A 66 13.89 15.40 -1.62
N GLN A 67 12.71 14.88 -1.94
CA GLN A 67 12.09 15.08 -3.25
C GLN A 67 11.66 16.53 -3.48
N ASP A 68 11.04 17.15 -2.48
CA ASP A 68 10.62 18.54 -2.56
C ASP A 68 11.84 19.48 -2.67
N MET A 69 12.95 19.15 -2.01
CA MET A 69 14.22 19.86 -2.18
C MET A 69 14.77 19.75 -3.61
N VAL A 70 14.84 18.53 -4.17
CA VAL A 70 15.30 18.30 -5.55
C VAL A 70 14.38 19.01 -6.55
N PHE A 71 13.06 18.92 -6.36
CA PHE A 71 12.10 19.62 -7.20
C PHE A 71 12.27 21.14 -7.08
N CYS A 72 12.42 21.68 -5.88
CA CYS A 72 12.58 23.13 -5.70
C CYS A 72 13.86 23.67 -6.33
N ARG A 73 14.95 22.90 -6.33
CA ARG A 73 16.21 23.25 -7.01
C ARG A 73 16.07 23.26 -8.53
N THR A 74 15.26 22.35 -9.08
CA THR A 74 15.14 22.15 -10.53
C THR A 74 13.94 22.87 -11.16
N LYS A 75 12.91 23.23 -10.39
CA LYS A 75 11.60 23.71 -10.91
C LYS A 75 11.69 24.91 -11.84
N LYS A 76 12.67 25.80 -11.65
CA LYS A 76 12.87 27.00 -12.48
C LYS A 76 13.46 26.68 -13.87
N HIS A 77 14.03 25.50 -14.05
CA HIS A 77 14.73 25.08 -15.26
C HIS A 77 13.96 24.04 -16.07
N ILE A 78 12.71 23.75 -15.71
CA ILE A 78 11.93 22.66 -16.31
C ILE A 78 10.54 23.13 -16.71
N HIS A 79 10.09 22.73 -17.90
CA HIS A 79 8.69 22.83 -18.32
C HIS A 79 7.91 21.58 -17.87
N CYS A 80 6.58 21.65 -17.88
CA CYS A 80 5.69 20.56 -17.40
C CYS A 80 6.04 20.11 -15.97
N SER A 81 6.32 21.08 -15.11
CA SER A 81 6.80 20.89 -13.74
C SER A 81 5.89 20.00 -12.88
N TRP A 82 4.58 19.99 -13.15
CA TRP A 82 3.65 19.06 -12.49
C TRP A 82 3.91 17.57 -12.85
N ILE A 83 4.04 17.22 -14.13
CA ILE A 83 4.32 15.84 -14.57
C ILE A 83 5.69 15.39 -14.06
N ARG A 84 6.68 16.28 -14.09
CA ARG A 84 8.00 15.98 -13.54
C ARG A 84 7.99 15.83 -12.03
N LYS A 85 7.20 16.64 -11.31
CA LYS A 85 6.99 16.44 -9.86
C LYS A 85 6.32 15.11 -9.59
N PHE A 86 5.30 14.76 -10.38
CA PHE A 86 4.65 13.45 -10.31
C PHE A 86 5.68 12.35 -10.53
N LEU A 87 6.38 12.30 -11.66
CA LEU A 87 7.38 11.27 -11.95
C LEU A 87 8.52 11.24 -10.92
N LEU A 88 8.98 12.39 -10.44
CA LEU A 88 9.99 12.45 -9.38
C LEU A 88 9.45 11.82 -8.11
N SER A 89 8.31 12.28 -7.58
CA SER A 89 7.71 11.69 -6.38
C SER A 89 7.32 10.22 -6.59
N HIS A 90 7.04 9.80 -7.83
CA HIS A 90 6.58 8.45 -8.13
C HIS A 90 7.76 7.47 -8.34
N PHE A 91 8.62 7.72 -9.30
CA PHE A 91 9.72 6.80 -9.58
C PHE A 91 10.89 6.95 -8.62
N SER A 92 11.07 8.13 -8.00
CA SER A 92 12.13 8.29 -6.98
C SER A 92 11.80 7.56 -5.69
N ASP A 93 10.53 7.44 -5.29
CA ASP A 93 10.16 6.69 -4.08
C ASP A 93 10.54 5.22 -4.22
N ALA A 94 10.18 4.62 -5.35
CA ALA A 94 10.52 3.24 -5.64
C ALA A 94 12.03 3.01 -5.82
N ALA A 95 12.71 3.91 -6.53
CA ALA A 95 14.16 3.81 -6.68
C ALA A 95 14.90 4.01 -5.34
N ALA A 96 14.42 4.92 -4.48
CA ALA A 96 15.05 5.22 -3.20
C ALA A 96 14.80 4.14 -2.14
N THR A 97 13.63 3.50 -2.14
CA THR A 97 13.35 2.34 -1.28
C THR A 97 14.24 1.15 -1.61
N GLU A 98 14.68 1.02 -2.86
CA GLU A 98 15.58 -0.04 -3.28
C GLU A 98 17.08 0.35 -3.18
N HIS A 99 17.39 1.65 -3.06
CA HIS A 99 18.76 2.16 -3.01
C HIS A 99 19.35 2.11 -1.59
N LYS A 100 20.51 1.44 -1.44
CA LYS A 100 21.25 1.35 -0.16
C LYS A 100 20.36 0.94 1.01
N LYS A 101 19.71 -0.23 0.91
CA LYS A 101 18.82 -0.76 1.97
C LYS A 101 19.52 -1.13 3.29
N VAL A 102 20.85 -1.27 3.26
CA VAL A 102 21.64 -1.84 4.36
C VAL A 102 21.72 -0.96 5.61
N PRO A 103 21.89 0.39 5.53
CA PRO A 103 21.92 1.23 6.71
C PRO A 103 20.55 1.27 7.42
N ASP A 104 20.59 1.31 8.75
CA ASP A 104 19.40 1.44 9.63
C ASP A 104 18.71 2.81 9.51
N THR A 105 19.26 3.72 8.70
CA THR A 105 18.67 5.02 8.32
C THR A 105 18.11 5.05 6.90
N SER A 106 18.15 3.91 6.19
CA SER A 106 17.62 3.84 4.83
C SER A 106 16.09 4.03 4.82
N PRO A 107 15.52 4.65 3.78
CA PRO A 107 14.06 4.74 3.66
C PRO A 107 13.38 3.38 3.71
N TYR A 108 14.04 2.34 3.20
CA TYR A 108 13.59 0.95 3.30
C TYR A 108 13.40 0.52 4.76
N TYR A 109 14.44 0.67 5.59
CA TYR A 109 14.38 0.35 7.01
C TYR A 109 13.27 1.15 7.72
N CYS A 110 13.24 2.47 7.54
CA CYS A 110 12.27 3.35 8.19
C CYS A 110 10.81 2.99 7.84
N ILE A 111 10.54 2.63 6.58
CA ILE A 111 9.20 2.20 6.14
C ILE A 111 8.86 0.84 6.76
N GLN A 112 9.78 -0.12 6.76
CA GLN A 112 9.55 -1.41 7.41
C GLN A 112 9.31 -1.24 8.92
N ASP A 113 10.04 -0.36 9.58
CA ASP A 113 9.84 -0.05 11.01
C ASP A 113 8.48 0.59 11.27
N ARG A 114 8.01 1.48 10.40
CA ARG A 114 6.65 2.04 10.46
C ARG A 114 5.56 0.97 10.34
N ILE A 115 5.78 -0.05 9.51
CA ILE A 115 4.87 -1.21 9.42
C ILE A 115 4.91 -2.01 10.73
N ARG A 116 6.10 -2.27 11.29
CA ARG A 116 6.23 -2.95 12.59
C ARG A 116 5.48 -2.21 13.69
N GLU A 117 5.62 -0.88 13.77
CA GLU A 117 4.91 -0.05 14.76
C GLU A 117 3.38 -0.16 14.61
N MET A 118 2.87 -0.20 13.37
CA MET A 118 1.44 -0.43 13.13
C MET A 118 0.99 -1.80 13.63
N MET A 119 1.79 -2.84 13.40
CA MET A 119 1.51 -4.17 13.92
C MET A 119 1.55 -4.20 15.45
N ASP A 120 2.50 -3.51 16.08
CA ASP A 120 2.54 -3.41 17.54
C ASP A 120 1.31 -2.70 18.11
N LYS A 121 0.85 -1.63 17.45
CA LYS A 121 -0.38 -0.92 17.82
C LYS A 121 -1.61 -1.83 17.73
N ALA A 122 -1.73 -2.61 16.67
CA ALA A 122 -2.82 -3.56 16.49
C ALA A 122 -2.76 -4.71 17.54
N PHE A 123 -1.56 -5.21 17.84
CA PHE A 123 -1.35 -6.26 18.85
C PHE A 123 -1.76 -5.80 20.25
N VAL A 124 -1.38 -4.58 20.66
CA VAL A 124 -1.79 -3.99 21.94
C VAL A 124 -3.31 -3.78 21.99
N ALA A 125 -3.92 -3.30 20.90
CA ALA A 125 -5.38 -3.12 20.81
C ALA A 125 -6.15 -4.45 20.91
N ALA A 126 -5.53 -5.56 20.50
CA ALA A 126 -6.05 -6.92 20.60
C ALA A 126 -5.81 -7.58 21.98
N GLY A 127 -5.16 -6.87 22.91
CA GLY A 127 -4.83 -7.43 24.23
C GLY A 127 -3.69 -8.43 24.18
N GLU A 128 -2.66 -8.12 23.36
CA GLU A 128 -1.45 -8.92 23.18
C GLU A 128 -1.73 -10.32 22.61
N LYS A 129 -2.71 -10.38 21.70
CA LYS A 129 -3.11 -11.60 20.99
C LYS A 129 -2.92 -11.47 19.50
N GLU A 130 -2.55 -12.57 18.89
CA GLU A 130 -2.58 -12.76 17.45
C GLU A 130 -4.04 -12.78 16.96
N ILE A 131 -4.41 -11.77 16.18
CA ILE A 131 -5.72 -11.67 15.54
C ILE A 131 -5.60 -11.76 14.01
N PRO A 132 -6.64 -12.19 13.29
CA PRO A 132 -6.66 -12.14 11.82
C PRO A 132 -6.35 -10.74 11.28
N VAL A 133 -5.44 -10.66 10.31
CA VAL A 133 -5.08 -9.42 9.63
C VAL A 133 -5.65 -9.40 8.21
N ILE A 134 -6.23 -8.26 7.85
CA ILE A 134 -6.68 -7.89 6.52
C ILE A 134 -5.88 -6.66 6.11
N LEU A 135 -5.23 -6.73 4.94
CA LEU A 135 -4.45 -5.63 4.42
C LEU A 135 -5.09 -5.08 3.14
N LEU A 136 -5.28 -3.76 3.08
CA LEU A 136 -5.64 -3.03 1.85
C LEU A 136 -4.47 -2.15 1.43
N ALA A 137 -3.79 -2.53 0.35
CA ALA A 137 -2.59 -1.85 -0.14
C ALA A 137 -2.81 -1.25 -1.52
N GLN A 138 -2.68 0.06 -1.63
CA GLN A 138 -2.84 0.77 -2.90
C GLN A 138 -1.50 0.99 -3.58
N SER A 139 -1.41 0.74 -4.89
CA SER A 139 -0.26 1.13 -5.74
C SER A 139 1.09 0.78 -5.10
N LEU A 140 1.99 1.76 -4.90
CA LEU A 140 3.30 1.55 -4.27
C LEU A 140 3.21 0.89 -2.88
N GLY A 141 2.14 1.14 -2.12
CA GLY A 141 1.89 0.44 -0.86
C GLY A 141 1.83 -1.08 -1.03
N ALA A 142 1.35 -1.57 -2.19
CA ALA A 142 1.35 -3.01 -2.49
C ALA A 142 2.77 -3.56 -2.67
N GLN A 143 3.66 -2.82 -3.35
CA GLN A 143 5.08 -3.19 -3.46
C GLN A 143 5.75 -3.18 -2.09
N ILE A 144 5.52 -2.14 -1.28
CA ILE A 144 6.07 -2.00 0.06
C ILE A 144 5.66 -3.18 0.95
N MET A 145 4.36 -3.52 0.97
CA MET A 145 3.88 -4.63 1.78
C MET A 145 4.34 -5.99 1.22
N SER A 146 4.41 -6.15 -0.10
CA SER A 146 4.96 -7.36 -0.72
C SER A 146 6.41 -7.58 -0.29
N ASN A 147 7.24 -6.53 -0.33
CA ASN A 147 8.63 -6.59 0.14
C ASN A 147 8.72 -6.90 1.64
N TYR A 148 7.88 -6.26 2.47
CA TYR A 148 7.84 -6.51 3.91
C TYR A 148 7.50 -7.98 4.23
N ILE A 149 6.47 -8.52 3.60
CA ILE A 149 6.02 -9.91 3.80
C ILE A 149 7.08 -10.89 3.27
N TRP A 150 7.70 -10.59 2.12
CA TRP A 150 8.79 -11.38 1.57
C TRP A 150 9.94 -11.50 2.57
N ASP A 151 10.45 -10.37 3.08
CA ASP A 151 11.57 -10.36 4.02
C ASP A 151 11.20 -11.02 5.35
N ALA A 152 9.98 -10.79 5.85
CA ALA A 152 9.48 -11.40 7.07
C ALA A 152 9.35 -12.94 6.97
N SER A 153 9.18 -13.49 5.77
CA SER A 153 9.01 -14.94 5.58
C SER A 153 10.31 -15.73 5.80
N ALA A 154 11.46 -15.15 5.46
CA ALA A 154 12.77 -15.81 5.58
C ALA A 154 13.86 -14.83 6.07
N PRO A 155 13.79 -14.32 7.31
CA PRO A 155 14.72 -13.33 7.86
C PRO A 155 16.20 -13.74 7.74
N GLU A 156 16.50 -15.04 7.82
CA GLU A 156 17.85 -15.58 7.69
C GLU A 156 18.48 -15.37 6.30
N LYS A 157 17.67 -15.07 5.28
CA LYS A 157 18.11 -14.80 3.91
C LYS A 157 18.12 -13.31 3.57
N VAL A 158 17.71 -12.47 4.51
CA VAL A 158 17.57 -11.02 4.30
C VAL A 158 18.88 -10.32 4.65
N CYS A 159 19.32 -9.42 3.77
CA CYS A 159 20.56 -8.66 3.96
C CYS A 159 20.32 -7.18 4.34
N ALA A 160 19.06 -6.75 4.46
CA ALA A 160 18.71 -5.35 4.67
C ALA A 160 17.31 -5.16 5.29
N GLY A 161 17.03 -3.97 5.83
CA GLY A 161 15.75 -3.68 6.51
C GLY A 161 15.70 -4.21 7.94
N ILE A 162 14.51 -4.17 8.55
CA ILE A 162 14.35 -4.55 9.96
C ILE A 162 14.62 -6.05 10.16
N TRP A 163 14.28 -6.89 9.18
CA TRP A 163 14.38 -8.34 9.25
C TRP A 163 15.80 -8.89 9.03
N ALA A 164 16.74 -8.04 8.63
CA ALA A 164 18.13 -8.47 8.49
C ALA A 164 18.69 -8.93 9.84
N PRO A 165 19.36 -10.10 9.91
CA PRO A 165 19.91 -10.59 11.16
C PRO A 165 20.90 -9.57 11.72
N CYS A 166 20.80 -9.28 13.03
CA CYS A 166 21.77 -8.44 13.73
C CYS A 166 23.16 -9.08 13.61
N VAL A 167 24.01 -8.54 12.74
CA VAL A 167 25.40 -8.98 12.61
C VAL A 167 26.17 -8.50 13.84
N LYS A 168 26.36 -9.38 14.84
CA LYS A 168 27.67 -9.80 15.40
C LYS A 168 27.52 -11.16 16.10
N LYS A 169 28.33 -12.14 15.67
CA LYS A 169 28.30 -13.57 16.07
C LYS A 169 28.82 -13.85 17.50
N GLU A 170 29.14 -12.86 18.31
CA GLU A 170 29.92 -13.05 19.55
C GLU A 170 29.13 -12.86 20.85
N ASP A 171 28.00 -12.15 20.85
CA ASP A 171 27.25 -11.90 22.09
C ASP A 171 25.93 -12.71 22.12
N ARG A 172 26.05 -14.01 22.44
CA ARG A 172 24.92 -14.94 22.63
C ARG A 172 24.17 -14.76 23.96
N SER A 173 24.04 -13.51 24.42
CA SER A 173 23.28 -13.17 25.63
C SER A 173 22.71 -11.75 25.51
N ALA A 174 21.78 -11.55 24.58
CA ALA A 174 21.01 -10.31 24.49
C ALA A 174 19.65 -10.54 25.16
N GLU A 175 19.52 -10.06 26.39
CA GLU A 175 18.23 -9.90 27.07
C GLU A 175 17.42 -8.80 26.37
N GLU A 176 16.12 -9.08 26.17
CA GLU A 176 15.13 -8.17 25.60
C GLU A 176 14.87 -6.99 26.56
N ASP A 177 14.84 -5.76 26.05
CA ASP A 177 14.27 -4.63 26.80
C ASP A 177 12.72 -4.62 26.68
N GLN A 178 12.04 -3.88 27.57
CA GLN A 178 10.56 -3.80 27.59
C GLN A 178 9.95 -3.19 26.31
N ASN A 179 10.77 -2.72 25.35
CA ASN A 179 10.36 -2.11 24.09
C ASN A 179 10.76 -2.94 22.85
N GLY A 180 11.31 -4.15 23.02
CA GLY A 180 11.68 -5.04 21.93
C GLY A 180 12.89 -4.57 21.11
N LYS A 181 13.78 -3.76 21.70
CA LYS A 181 15.04 -3.33 21.11
C LYS A 181 16.23 -4.03 21.79
N ASP A 182 17.27 -4.28 21.02
CA ASP A 182 18.57 -4.76 21.49
C ASP A 182 19.39 -3.61 22.08
N ARG A 183 20.55 -3.94 22.67
CA ARG A 183 21.46 -2.97 23.32
C ARG A 183 22.00 -1.88 22.37
N ASN A 184 21.84 -2.03 21.06
CA ASN A 184 22.23 -1.06 20.04
C ASN A 184 21.03 -0.23 19.54
N GLY A 185 19.84 -0.39 20.14
CA GLY A 185 18.61 0.28 19.74
C GLY A 185 17.95 -0.33 18.49
N LYS A 186 18.40 -1.52 18.05
CA LYS A 186 17.88 -2.24 16.88
C LYS A 186 16.85 -3.27 17.32
N VAL A 187 15.78 -3.47 16.55
CA VAL A 187 14.67 -4.33 16.99
C VAL A 187 15.16 -5.77 17.15
N ALA A 188 15.01 -6.34 18.36
CA ALA A 188 15.35 -7.72 18.65
C ALA A 188 14.28 -8.66 18.06
N LEU A 189 14.37 -8.98 16.77
CA LEU A 189 13.38 -9.81 16.06
C LEU A 189 13.60 -11.32 16.22
N CYS A 190 14.40 -11.75 17.20
CA CYS A 190 14.88 -13.12 17.33
C CYS A 190 14.09 -14.04 18.29
N SER A 191 12.93 -13.65 18.82
CA SER A 191 12.10 -14.56 19.64
C SER A 191 10.88 -15.11 18.89
N CYS A 192 10.51 -16.37 19.13
CA CYS A 192 9.26 -16.99 18.66
C CYS A 192 8.02 -16.48 19.44
N SER A 193 8.03 -15.21 19.84
CA SER A 193 6.94 -14.60 20.59
C SER A 193 5.73 -14.37 19.70
N SER A 194 4.53 -14.37 20.29
CA SER A 194 3.29 -14.09 19.55
C SER A 194 3.32 -12.72 18.87
N GLN A 195 3.93 -11.73 19.53
CA GLN A 195 4.14 -10.42 18.94
C GLN A 195 5.03 -10.48 17.69
N ASN A 196 6.11 -11.27 17.70
CA ASN A 196 6.96 -11.38 16.52
C ASN A 196 6.28 -12.15 15.38
N LEU A 197 5.52 -13.20 15.69
CA LEU A 197 4.70 -13.90 14.70
C LEU A 197 3.67 -12.95 14.05
N PHE A 198 3.04 -12.10 14.86
CA PHE A 198 2.12 -11.08 14.41
C PHE A 198 2.81 -10.02 13.53
N ARG A 199 3.97 -9.49 13.96
CA ARG A 199 4.80 -8.57 13.16
C ARG A 199 5.19 -9.18 11.81
N ARG A 200 5.46 -10.48 11.76
CA ARG A 200 5.81 -11.22 10.53
C ARG A 200 4.63 -11.52 9.61
N MET A 201 3.43 -11.04 9.93
CA MET A 201 2.21 -11.25 9.15
C MET A 201 1.75 -12.71 9.07
N PHE A 202 2.12 -13.56 10.04
CA PHE A 202 1.65 -14.96 10.08
C PHE A 202 0.18 -15.12 10.47
N THR A 203 -0.55 -14.02 10.66
CA THR A 203 -2.01 -14.01 10.80
C THR A 203 -2.70 -13.31 9.62
N LEU A 204 -1.96 -12.96 8.56
CA LEU A 204 -2.52 -12.32 7.37
C LEU A 204 -3.41 -13.31 6.61
N ARG A 205 -4.70 -13.00 6.54
CA ARG A 205 -5.72 -13.81 5.86
C ARG A 205 -6.05 -13.27 4.47
N ARG A 206 -6.03 -11.94 4.30
CA ARG A 206 -6.38 -11.28 3.04
C ARG A 206 -5.42 -10.15 2.72
N LEU A 207 -4.93 -10.16 1.49
CA LEU A 207 -4.24 -9.04 0.86
C LEU A 207 -5.08 -8.52 -0.29
N TYR A 208 -5.69 -7.36 -0.09
CA TYR A 208 -6.38 -6.62 -1.13
C TYR A 208 -5.43 -5.58 -1.69
N THR A 209 -5.18 -5.64 -3.00
CA THR A 209 -4.37 -4.64 -3.69
C THR A 209 -5.22 -3.85 -4.66
N THR A 210 -4.96 -2.55 -4.77
CA THR A 210 -5.71 -1.66 -5.67
C THR A 210 -4.76 -0.84 -6.53
N GLY A 211 -4.98 -0.83 -7.85
CA GLY A 211 -4.08 -0.14 -8.79
C GLY A 211 -2.63 -0.59 -8.63
N CYS A 212 -2.39 -1.90 -8.47
CA CYS A 212 -1.08 -2.42 -8.10
C CYS A 212 -0.03 -2.18 -9.19
N ASN A 213 1.14 -1.66 -8.79
CA ASN A 213 2.23 -1.31 -9.70
C ASN A 213 3.44 -2.25 -9.60
N ILE A 214 3.33 -3.37 -8.85
CA ILE A 214 4.40 -4.39 -8.70
C ILE A 214 5.06 -4.76 -10.04
N PRO A 215 4.33 -4.97 -11.16
CA PRO A 215 4.95 -5.37 -12.43
C PRO A 215 6.01 -4.40 -12.95
N ILE A 216 5.89 -3.11 -12.63
CA ILE A 216 6.88 -2.08 -13.00
C ILE A 216 8.22 -2.33 -12.30
N PHE A 217 8.20 -2.85 -11.07
CA PHE A 217 9.41 -3.04 -10.25
C PHE A 217 10.06 -4.39 -10.48
N VAL A 218 9.27 -5.43 -10.70
CA VAL A 218 9.79 -6.79 -10.91
C VAL A 218 10.11 -7.10 -12.37
N GLY A 219 9.62 -6.31 -13.32
CA GLY A 219 9.77 -6.57 -14.76
C GLY A 219 11.23 -6.63 -15.27
N GLY A 220 12.17 -6.05 -14.53
CA GLY A 220 13.61 -6.11 -14.82
C GLY A 220 14.34 -7.29 -14.17
N HIS A 221 13.69 -8.09 -13.34
CA HIS A 221 14.33 -9.20 -12.64
C HIS A 221 14.52 -10.42 -13.57
N SER A 222 15.62 -11.16 -13.39
CA SER A 222 15.86 -12.42 -14.11
C SER A 222 14.85 -13.51 -13.74
N GLU A 223 14.31 -13.45 -12.51
CA GLU A 223 13.27 -14.33 -12.03
C GLU A 223 12.22 -13.52 -11.25
N ILE A 224 10.94 -13.68 -11.61
CA ILE A 224 9.83 -12.99 -10.96
C ILE A 224 9.04 -13.98 -10.11
N LYS A 225 9.17 -13.84 -8.78
CA LYS A 225 8.46 -14.65 -7.78
C LYS A 225 7.52 -13.78 -6.95
N ALA A 226 6.36 -14.34 -6.61
CA ALA A 226 5.43 -13.76 -5.63
C ALA A 226 5.83 -14.24 -4.22
N ILE A 227 5.39 -13.52 -3.19
CA ILE A 227 5.54 -13.96 -1.78
C ILE A 227 5.01 -15.38 -1.57
N GLU A 228 5.57 -16.08 -0.60
CA GLU A 228 4.93 -17.30 -0.09
C GLU A 228 3.67 -16.93 0.71
N PRO A 229 2.59 -17.73 0.64
CA PRO A 229 1.37 -17.45 1.39
C PRO A 229 1.67 -17.48 2.91
N PRO A 230 1.41 -16.39 3.66
CA PRO A 230 1.74 -16.34 5.09
C PRO A 230 0.93 -17.33 5.94
N THR A 231 -0.25 -17.71 5.46
CA THR A 231 -1.18 -18.65 6.10
C THR A 231 -1.78 -19.60 5.07
N SER A 232 -2.32 -20.73 5.52
CA SER A 232 -2.88 -21.76 4.64
C SER A 232 -4.15 -21.34 3.90
N ASP A 233 -4.90 -20.37 4.43
CA ASP A 233 -6.13 -19.84 3.83
C ASP A 233 -5.96 -18.43 3.25
N PHE A 234 -4.70 -17.95 3.19
CA PHE A 234 -4.37 -16.65 2.64
C PHE A 234 -4.92 -16.49 1.22
N LYS A 235 -5.52 -15.33 0.96
CA LYS A 235 -5.93 -14.95 -0.40
C LYS A 235 -5.46 -13.55 -0.75
N TRP A 236 -4.91 -13.41 -1.95
CA TRP A 236 -4.56 -12.13 -2.53
C TRP A 236 -5.51 -11.79 -3.68
N LEU A 237 -6.29 -10.71 -3.54
CA LEU A 237 -7.11 -10.16 -4.61
C LEU A 237 -6.51 -8.83 -5.10
N ASN A 238 -6.33 -8.70 -6.42
CA ASN A 238 -5.85 -7.47 -7.04
C ASN A 238 -6.96 -6.81 -7.86
N PHE A 239 -7.43 -5.65 -7.40
CA PHE A 239 -8.39 -4.83 -8.10
C PHE A 239 -7.67 -3.81 -8.97
N TYR A 240 -7.91 -3.88 -10.27
CA TYR A 240 -7.29 -2.95 -11.23
C TYR A 240 -8.32 -2.50 -12.27
N ASN A 241 -8.08 -1.32 -12.83
CA ASN A 241 -8.82 -0.82 -13.99
C ASN A 241 -7.95 -1.02 -15.24
N ARG A 242 -8.54 -1.53 -16.33
CA ARG A 242 -7.82 -1.82 -17.58
C ARG A 242 -7.21 -0.58 -18.24
N TYR A 243 -7.73 0.61 -17.92
CA TYR A 243 -7.23 1.90 -18.42
C TYR A 243 -6.27 2.61 -17.44
N ASP A 244 -6.08 2.07 -16.25
CA ASP A 244 -5.10 2.59 -15.30
C ASP A 244 -3.69 2.19 -15.75
N VAL A 245 -2.92 3.18 -16.19
CA VAL A 245 -1.55 2.97 -16.71
C VAL A 245 -0.55 2.55 -15.62
N LEU A 246 -0.88 2.77 -14.35
CA LEU A 246 -0.07 2.39 -13.20
C LEU A 246 -0.60 1.16 -12.47
N GLY A 247 -1.86 0.79 -12.70
CA GLY A 247 -2.51 -0.37 -12.11
C GLY A 247 -2.53 -1.56 -13.06
N TRP A 248 -1.72 -2.58 -12.76
CA TRP A 248 -1.52 -3.74 -13.62
C TRP A 248 -2.16 -5.00 -13.04
N PRO A 249 -2.56 -5.96 -13.91
CA PRO A 249 -2.89 -7.31 -13.46
C PRO A 249 -1.65 -8.01 -12.91
N LEU A 250 -1.81 -8.87 -11.91
CA LEU A 250 -0.72 -9.61 -11.28
C LEU A 250 -0.69 -11.09 -11.68
N GLU A 251 -1.84 -11.73 -11.92
CA GLU A 251 -1.92 -13.13 -12.34
C GLU A 251 -0.99 -13.48 -13.53
N PRO A 252 -0.91 -12.68 -14.61
CA PRO A 252 -0.11 -13.05 -15.77
C PRO A 252 1.39 -12.80 -15.58
N VAL A 253 1.82 -12.18 -14.48
CA VAL A 253 3.21 -11.74 -14.26
C VAL A 253 4.17 -12.93 -14.20
N SER A 254 3.80 -13.99 -13.47
CA SER A 254 4.58 -15.23 -13.42
C SER A 254 3.76 -16.41 -12.92
N LYS A 255 4.33 -17.62 -12.98
CA LYS A 255 3.67 -18.85 -12.49
C LYS A 255 3.34 -18.78 -11.00
N SER A 256 4.16 -18.11 -10.18
CA SER A 256 3.88 -17.96 -8.74
C SER A 256 2.75 -16.98 -8.49
N TYR A 257 2.71 -15.86 -9.21
CA TYR A 257 1.59 -14.91 -9.11
C TYR A 257 0.27 -15.55 -9.55
N LYS A 258 0.26 -16.29 -10.66
CA LYS A 258 -0.93 -17.03 -11.15
C LYS A 258 -1.52 -18.00 -10.11
N LYS A 259 -0.68 -18.58 -9.24
CA LYS A 259 -1.14 -19.51 -8.19
C LYS A 259 -1.71 -18.79 -6.98
N LEU A 260 -1.26 -17.57 -6.71
CA LEU A 260 -1.48 -16.88 -5.45
C LEU A 260 -2.51 -15.74 -5.55
N VAL A 261 -2.52 -15.04 -6.68
CA VAL A 261 -3.31 -13.82 -6.87
C VAL A 261 -4.54 -14.12 -7.71
N LYS A 262 -5.65 -13.48 -7.34
CA LYS A 262 -6.86 -13.39 -8.14
C LYS A 262 -7.05 -11.94 -8.60
N ASP A 263 -6.95 -11.72 -9.90
CA ASP A 263 -7.17 -10.43 -10.54
C ASP A 263 -8.68 -10.16 -10.71
N VAL A 264 -9.13 -9.01 -10.21
CA VAL A 264 -10.52 -8.56 -10.27
C VAL A 264 -10.58 -7.26 -11.08
N PRO A 265 -10.89 -7.34 -12.39
CA PRO A 265 -11.05 -6.14 -13.19
C PRO A 265 -12.28 -5.35 -12.70
N LEU A 266 -12.06 -4.07 -12.43
CA LEU A 266 -13.13 -3.13 -12.14
C LEU A 266 -13.82 -2.70 -13.42
N LYS A 267 -15.07 -2.24 -13.28
CA LYS A 267 -15.91 -1.89 -14.44
C LYS A 267 -15.22 -0.77 -15.22
N ASP A 268 -15.15 -0.94 -16.54
CA ASP A 268 -14.68 0.08 -17.45
C ASP A 268 -15.55 1.35 -17.26
N TRP A 269 -14.94 2.44 -16.82
CA TRP A 269 -15.53 3.76 -17.05
C TRP A 269 -15.69 3.95 -18.56
N SER A 270 -16.82 4.49 -19.00
CA SER A 270 -17.21 4.44 -20.41
C SER A 270 -16.11 4.99 -21.34
N PHE A 271 -15.62 4.14 -22.26
CA PHE A 271 -14.64 4.52 -23.27
C PHE A 271 -15.03 5.80 -24.03
N ILE A 272 -16.33 5.97 -24.29
CA ILE A 272 -16.87 7.15 -24.99
C ILE A 272 -16.68 8.43 -24.16
N GLY A 273 -17.04 8.41 -22.86
CA GLY A 273 -17.02 9.61 -22.01
C GLY A 273 -15.62 10.02 -21.54
N GLU A 274 -14.76 9.05 -21.23
CA GLU A 274 -13.48 9.33 -20.52
C GLU A 274 -12.23 9.06 -21.36
N VAL A 275 -12.36 8.44 -22.55
CA VAL A 275 -11.22 8.16 -23.45
C VAL A 275 -11.40 8.84 -24.80
N LEU A 276 -12.56 8.69 -25.42
CA LEU A 276 -12.85 9.21 -26.76
C LEU A 276 -13.13 10.73 -26.74
N LEU A 277 -14.00 11.20 -25.83
CA LEU A 277 -14.39 12.61 -25.74
C LEU A 277 -13.20 13.54 -25.45
N PRO A 278 -12.29 13.24 -24.49
CA PRO A 278 -11.10 14.06 -24.29
C PRO A 278 -10.16 14.03 -25.48
N GLY A 279 -10.00 12.87 -26.14
CA GLY A 279 -9.16 12.72 -27.34
C GLY A 279 -9.69 13.51 -28.54
N ILE A 280 -10.99 13.52 -28.76
CA ILE A 280 -11.66 14.31 -29.81
C ILE A 280 -11.53 15.80 -29.53
N LEU A 281 -11.76 16.24 -28.28
CA LEU A 281 -11.56 17.64 -27.87
C LEU A 281 -10.09 18.09 -28.07
N LEU A 282 -9.14 17.18 -27.88
CA LEU A 282 -7.71 17.42 -28.11
C LEU A 282 -7.38 17.62 -29.60
N LEU A 283 -8.00 16.84 -30.49
CA LEU A 283 -7.86 17.00 -31.94
C LEU A 283 -8.51 18.30 -32.43
N ILE A 284 -9.68 18.65 -31.89
CA ILE A 284 -10.36 19.92 -32.17
C ILE A 284 -9.50 21.11 -31.71
N GLY A 285 -8.95 21.07 -30.49
CA GLY A 285 -8.04 22.10 -29.99
C GLY A 285 -6.76 22.24 -30.81
N ALA A 286 -6.15 21.11 -31.23
CA ALA A 286 -4.98 21.12 -32.11
C ALA A 286 -5.28 21.70 -33.51
N PHE A 287 -6.46 21.39 -34.06
CA PHE A 287 -6.94 21.93 -35.33
C PHE A 287 -7.19 23.44 -35.24
N LEU A 288 -7.85 23.92 -34.18
CA LEU A 288 -8.06 25.35 -33.93
C LEU A 288 -6.75 26.12 -33.71
N TRP A 289 -5.76 25.50 -33.04
CA TRP A 289 -4.41 26.06 -32.91
C TRP A 289 -3.69 26.18 -34.25
N ALA A 290 -3.75 25.15 -35.09
CA ALA A 290 -3.16 25.17 -36.43
C ALA A 290 -3.82 26.25 -37.31
N LEU A 291 -5.15 26.37 -37.26
CA LEU A 291 -5.91 27.44 -37.91
C LEU A 291 -5.49 28.83 -37.43
N LYS A 292 -5.33 29.04 -36.11
CA LYS A 292 -4.84 30.31 -35.55
C LYS A 292 -3.43 30.64 -36.03
N LYS A 293 -2.56 29.64 -36.22
CA LYS A 293 -1.20 29.86 -36.73
C LYS A 293 -1.17 30.29 -38.20
N VAL A 294 -2.15 29.85 -38.99
CA VAL A 294 -2.30 30.18 -40.42
C VAL A 294 -3.05 31.51 -40.62
N PHE A 295 -4.07 31.79 -39.81
CA PHE A 295 -4.99 32.93 -39.97
C PHE A 295 -4.87 34.01 -38.87
N GLY A 296 -3.86 33.93 -38.01
CA GLY A 296 -3.72 34.71 -36.77
C GLY A 296 -3.58 36.23 -36.91
N LYS A 297 -3.61 36.79 -38.13
CA LYS A 297 -3.68 38.24 -38.37
C LYS A 297 -5.12 38.79 -38.37
N LEU A 298 -6.15 37.95 -38.29
CA LEU A 298 -7.56 38.36 -38.48
C LEU A 298 -8.49 38.10 -37.29
N LEU A 299 -8.00 37.62 -36.14
CA LEU A 299 -8.85 37.36 -34.97
C LEU A 299 -8.29 38.02 -33.68
N PRO A 300 -9.13 38.65 -32.84
CA PRO A 300 -8.69 39.31 -31.62
C PRO A 300 -8.02 38.37 -30.64
N THR A 301 -6.93 38.83 -30.04
CA THR A 301 -6.20 38.18 -28.96
C THR A 301 -6.97 38.31 -27.64
N ASP A 302 -7.99 37.49 -27.45
CA ASP A 302 -8.40 37.07 -26.11
C ASP A 302 -9.25 35.82 -26.22
N MET A 303 -8.57 34.68 -26.24
CA MET A 303 -9.06 33.40 -25.74
C MET A 303 -7.94 32.39 -25.96
N MET A 304 -7.35 31.95 -24.86
CA MET A 304 -6.98 30.55 -24.53
C MET A 304 -5.70 30.46 -23.69
N SER A 305 -5.91 30.16 -22.41
CA SER A 305 -4.98 29.47 -21.52
C SER A 305 -5.03 27.96 -21.77
N GLU A 306 -4.61 27.49 -22.95
CA GLU A 306 -4.80 26.09 -23.36
C GLU A 306 -3.51 25.31 -23.62
N SER A 307 -2.66 25.28 -22.59
CA SER A 307 -1.69 24.19 -22.39
C SER A 307 -2.25 23.10 -21.44
N SER A 308 -3.50 23.25 -20.98
CA SER A 308 -4.16 22.47 -19.92
C SER A 308 -4.80 21.16 -20.41
N ILE A 309 -5.14 21.07 -21.70
CA ILE A 309 -5.98 19.98 -22.24
C ILE A 309 -5.16 18.70 -22.57
N ARG A 310 -3.84 18.80 -22.78
CA ARG A 310 -2.97 17.61 -22.92
C ARG A 310 -2.62 16.94 -21.59
N ILE A 311 -2.76 17.66 -20.49
CA ILE A 311 -2.48 17.16 -19.14
C ILE A 311 -3.76 16.54 -18.56
N SER A 312 -4.96 16.97 -18.97
CA SER A 312 -6.24 16.49 -18.43
C SER A 312 -6.50 15.00 -18.66
N SER A 313 -6.14 14.41 -19.81
CA SER A 313 -6.37 12.98 -20.08
C SER A 313 -5.40 12.04 -19.35
N LEU A 314 -4.16 12.49 -19.12
CA LEU A 314 -3.20 11.83 -18.21
C LEU A 314 -3.62 12.03 -16.74
N LEU A 315 -4.15 13.21 -16.40
CA LEU A 315 -4.72 13.52 -15.09
C LEU A 315 -5.95 12.69 -14.79
N GLU A 316 -6.87 12.48 -15.74
CA GLU A 316 -8.07 11.65 -15.60
C GLU A 316 -7.72 10.18 -15.40
N ARG A 317 -6.67 9.67 -16.07
CA ARG A 317 -6.13 8.32 -15.84
C ARG A 317 -5.41 8.21 -14.49
N ALA A 318 -4.65 9.22 -14.09
CA ALA A 318 -4.11 9.33 -12.73
C ALA A 318 -5.21 9.52 -11.66
N TYR A 319 -6.37 10.06 -12.05
CA TYR A 319 -7.55 10.23 -11.19
C TYR A 319 -8.27 8.89 -10.98
N CYS A 320 -8.32 8.01 -11.99
CA CYS A 320 -8.74 6.61 -11.81
C CYS A 320 -7.88 5.89 -10.76
N HIS A 321 -6.56 6.12 -10.78
CA HIS A 321 -5.61 5.44 -9.90
C HIS A 321 -5.82 5.73 -8.40
N THR A 322 -6.42 6.88 -8.05
CA THR A 322 -6.65 7.29 -6.66
C THR A 322 -8.05 6.93 -6.15
N ARG A 323 -8.94 6.41 -7.00
CA ARG A 323 -10.37 6.21 -6.69
C ARG A 323 -10.76 4.82 -6.20
N TYR A 324 -9.84 3.86 -6.19
CA TYR A 324 -10.14 2.48 -5.86
C TYR A 324 -10.79 2.27 -4.48
N TRP A 325 -10.45 3.08 -3.47
CA TRP A 325 -11.06 2.97 -2.14
C TRP A 325 -12.53 3.38 -2.13
N HIS A 326 -13.02 4.02 -3.20
CA HIS A 326 -14.43 4.37 -3.33
C HIS A 326 -15.27 3.28 -4.00
N GLU A 327 -14.62 2.29 -4.61
CA GLU A 327 -15.25 1.27 -5.44
C GLU A 327 -16.10 0.32 -4.60
N SER A 328 -17.35 0.16 -5.03
CA SER A 328 -18.32 -0.68 -4.31
C SER A 328 -17.85 -2.13 -4.20
N LYS A 329 -17.17 -2.66 -5.23
CA LYS A 329 -16.60 -4.02 -5.22
C LYS A 329 -15.57 -4.20 -4.11
N VAL A 330 -14.64 -3.26 -3.96
CA VAL A 330 -13.59 -3.31 -2.92
C VAL A 330 -14.22 -3.27 -1.53
N ILE A 331 -15.17 -2.36 -1.33
CA ILE A 331 -15.86 -2.20 -0.03
C ILE A 331 -16.74 -3.40 0.30
N ASN A 332 -17.44 -3.96 -0.68
CA ASN A 332 -18.27 -5.15 -0.48
C ASN A 332 -17.42 -6.35 -0.09
N GLU A 333 -16.31 -6.59 -0.80
CA GLU A 333 -15.40 -7.69 -0.48
C GLU A 333 -14.84 -7.58 0.95
N LEU A 334 -14.37 -6.37 1.34
CA LEU A 334 -13.91 -6.10 2.71
C LEU A 334 -15.03 -6.36 3.75
N THR A 335 -16.23 -5.85 3.48
CA THR A 335 -17.39 -6.00 4.37
C THR A 335 -17.77 -7.47 4.54
N GLU A 336 -17.89 -8.19 3.43
CA GLU A 336 -18.31 -9.60 3.41
C GLU A 336 -17.30 -10.46 4.15
N PHE A 337 -16.00 -10.22 3.94
CA PHE A 337 -14.97 -10.99 4.63
C PHE A 337 -14.92 -10.72 6.14
N VAL A 338 -15.08 -9.47 6.59
CA VAL A 338 -15.14 -9.16 8.03
C VAL A 338 -16.35 -9.86 8.69
N LYS A 339 -17.50 -9.90 8.01
CA LYS A 339 -18.69 -10.62 8.50
C LYS A 339 -18.49 -12.13 8.54
N ASP A 340 -17.83 -12.69 7.53
CA ASP A 340 -17.50 -14.12 7.47
C ASP A 340 -16.54 -14.53 8.59
N LEU A 341 -15.52 -13.72 8.90
CA LEU A 341 -14.60 -13.97 10.02
C LEU A 341 -15.33 -14.03 11.35
N ASP A 342 -16.20 -13.07 11.64
CA ASP A 342 -16.97 -13.05 12.88
C ASP A 342 -17.98 -14.21 12.94
N TYR A 343 -18.56 -14.63 11.81
CA TYR A 343 -19.37 -15.84 11.76
C TYR A 343 -18.55 -17.10 12.11
N GLN A 344 -17.36 -17.25 11.54
CA GLN A 344 -16.46 -18.39 11.80
C GLN A 344 -16.01 -18.43 13.27
N GLN A 345 -15.62 -17.29 13.84
CA GLN A 345 -15.21 -17.18 15.25
C GLN A 345 -16.35 -17.49 16.22
N ARG A 346 -17.60 -17.14 15.86
CA ARG A 346 -18.80 -17.51 16.66
C ARG A 346 -19.18 -18.98 16.53
N ALA A 347 -18.98 -19.57 15.36
CA ALA A 347 -19.33 -20.97 15.09
C ALA A 347 -18.35 -21.97 15.74
N ASP A 348 -17.09 -21.59 15.90
CA ASP A 348 -16.07 -22.38 16.61
C ASP A 348 -15.19 -21.47 17.50
N PRO A 349 -15.55 -21.31 18.79
CA PRO A 349 -14.80 -20.48 19.73
C PRO A 349 -13.37 -20.97 20.00
N ASN A 350 -13.05 -22.22 19.65
CA ASN A 350 -11.72 -22.82 19.80
C ASN A 350 -10.89 -22.76 18.50
N CYS A 351 -11.45 -22.22 17.42
CA CYS A 351 -10.73 -21.91 16.18
C CYS A 351 -9.89 -20.64 16.39
N SER A 352 -8.89 -20.72 17.27
CA SER A 352 -7.79 -19.78 17.31
C SER A 352 -7.03 -19.82 15.97
N ALA A 353 -6.27 -18.77 15.68
CA ALA A 353 -5.45 -18.65 14.47
C ALA A 353 -4.79 -20.01 14.13
N PRO A 354 -4.81 -20.45 12.85
CA PRO A 354 -4.31 -21.77 12.50
C PRO A 354 -2.88 -21.93 13.03
N PRO A 355 -2.52 -23.12 13.54
CA PRO A 355 -1.20 -23.34 14.11
C PRO A 355 -0.13 -22.93 13.10
N VAL A 356 0.80 -22.08 13.56
CA VAL A 356 1.98 -21.66 12.82
C VAL A 356 2.61 -22.89 12.15
N PRO A 357 2.96 -22.83 10.86
CA PRO A 357 3.64 -23.94 10.21
C PRO A 357 4.92 -24.26 11.00
N THR A 358 4.93 -25.42 11.66
CA THR A 358 6.14 -25.96 12.26
C THR A 358 7.14 -26.18 11.14
N ASN A 359 8.34 -25.59 11.30
CA ASN A 359 9.46 -25.69 10.37
C ASN A 359 9.56 -27.10 9.77
N LYS A 360 9.03 -27.30 8.56
CA LYS A 360 9.46 -28.42 7.74
C LYS A 360 10.88 -28.08 7.35
N SER A 361 11.80 -28.91 7.83
CA SER A 361 13.21 -28.87 7.47
C SER A 361 13.33 -28.74 5.95
N PHE A 362 13.77 -27.57 5.50
CA PHE A 362 14.23 -27.36 4.15
C PHE A 362 15.52 -28.17 3.97
N ARG A 363 15.45 -29.24 3.20
CA ARG A 363 16.61 -29.81 2.51
C ARG A 363 16.69 -29.19 1.13
#